data_AF-A0AAX4JU75-F1
#
_entry.id   AF-A0AAX4JU75-F1
#
_cell.length_a   1.000
_cell.length_b   1.000
_cell.length_c   1.000
_cell.angle_alpha   90.00
_cell.angle_beta   90.00
_cell.angle_gamma   90.00
#
_symmetry.space_group_name_H-M   'P 1'
#
loop_
_entity.id
_entity.type
_entity.pdbx_description
1 polymer ?
#
loop_
_entity_poly.entity_id
_entity_poly.type
_entity_poly.pdbx_seq_one_letter_code
_entity_poly.pdbx_strand_id
1 'polypeptide(L)'
;MAHRYLAEDRILCFEIVAKKKANWVLKFVKSAVGETDCPDTIPEFIAQRRRWLNGSFFAAVYSLIHVAQIWRSDHSLMRKLALMLEFAYNALNLLFSWFSLANFYIFFVILTRALEGEAFDIPHINILNSIAQVRDNRLLSR
;
A
#
# COMPACT_ATOMS: atom_id res chain seq x y z
N MET A 1 14.52 16.30 7.89
CA MET A 1 13.17 16.91 7.98
C MET A 1 12.36 16.79 6.67
N ALA A 2 12.47 15.69 5.93
CA ALA A 2 11.85 15.54 4.60
C ALA A 2 10.70 14.50 4.52
N HIS A 3 10.23 13.98 5.67
CA HIS A 3 9.29 12.86 5.69
C HIS A 3 7.83 13.23 6.01
N ARG A 4 7.59 14.44 6.57
CA ARG A 4 6.25 14.87 7.03
C ARG A 4 5.44 15.59 5.94
N TYR A 5 6.11 16.33 5.05
CA TYR A 5 5.50 17.05 3.92
C TYR A 5 5.08 16.16 2.75
N LEU A 6 5.56 14.90 2.70
CA LEU A 6 5.33 14.01 1.55
C LEU A 6 3.88 13.51 1.42
N ALA A 7 3.12 13.59 2.51
CA ALA A 7 1.75 13.14 2.61
C ALA A 7 0.79 14.27 2.99
N GLU A 8 1.27 15.52 2.98
CA GLU A 8 0.53 16.69 3.48
C GLU A 8 -0.83 16.82 2.81
N ASP A 9 -0.92 16.78 1.47
CA ASP A 9 -2.20 16.91 0.76
C ASP A 9 -3.20 15.82 1.15
N ARG A 10 -2.72 14.58 1.33
CA ARG A 10 -3.57 13.44 1.66
C ARG A 10 -4.05 13.50 3.11
N ILE A 11 -3.19 13.91 4.03
CA ILE A 11 -3.54 14.12 5.44
C ILE A 11 -4.48 15.32 5.58
N LEU A 12 -4.22 16.39 4.84
CA LEU A 12 -5.07 17.57 4.79
C LEU A 12 -6.49 17.21 4.34
N CYS A 13 -6.64 16.40 3.30
CA CYS A 13 -7.95 15.92 2.87
C CYS A 13 -8.69 15.17 3.99
N PHE A 14 -8.00 14.32 4.75
CA PHE A 14 -8.59 13.64 5.90
C PHE A 14 -9.00 14.63 7.01
N GLU A 15 -8.10 15.55 7.39
CA GLU A 15 -8.35 16.55 8.44
C GLU A 15 -9.50 17.50 8.09
N ILE A 16 -9.68 17.84 6.81
CA ILE A 16 -10.81 18.62 6.30
C ILE A 16 -12.13 17.85 6.51
N VAL A 17 -12.17 16.57 6.16
CA VAL A 17 -13.38 15.73 6.33
C VAL A 17 -13.67 15.46 7.81
N ALA A 18 -12.64 15.27 8.63
CA ALA A 18 -12.73 15.00 10.07
C ALA A 18 -12.90 16.25 10.94
N LYS A 19 -12.97 17.44 10.33
CA LYS A 19 -13.08 18.71 11.04
C LYS A 19 -14.24 18.70 12.04
N LYS A 20 -13.93 19.01 13.30
CA LYS A 20 -14.91 19.05 14.40
C LYS A 20 -16.01 20.07 14.11
N LYS A 21 -17.26 19.68 14.36
CA LYS A 21 -18.46 20.53 14.15
C LYS A 21 -18.60 21.09 12.72
N ALA A 22 -18.12 20.33 11.74
CA ALA A 22 -18.25 20.66 10.33
C ALA A 22 -18.63 19.42 9.53
N ASN A 23 -19.28 19.63 8.40
CA ASN A 23 -19.78 18.60 7.49
C ASN A 23 -19.19 18.78 6.08
N TRP A 24 -17.89 19.07 5.99
CA TRP A 24 -17.22 19.32 4.71
C TRP A 24 -17.12 18.07 3.84
N VAL A 25 -17.57 18.18 2.59
CA VAL A 25 -17.62 17.09 1.61
C VAL A 25 -16.64 17.37 0.49
N LEU A 26 -15.69 16.44 0.30
CA LEU A 26 -14.83 16.44 -0.87
C LEU A 26 -15.58 15.84 -2.06
N LYS A 27 -15.52 16.52 -3.21
CA LYS A 27 -16.17 16.09 -4.46
C LYS A 27 -15.18 16.13 -5.60
N PHE A 28 -15.16 15.05 -6.39
CA PHE A 28 -14.41 15.00 -7.64
C PHE A 28 -15.13 15.80 -8.73
N VAL A 29 -14.39 16.67 -9.43
CA VAL A 29 -14.89 17.51 -10.53
C VAL A 29 -14.11 17.17 -11.79
N LYS A 30 -14.75 16.48 -12.75
CA LYS A 30 -14.10 15.99 -13.98
C LYS A 30 -13.53 17.11 -14.86
N SER A 31 -14.11 18.31 -14.82
CA SER A 31 -13.65 19.47 -15.60
C SER A 31 -12.44 20.18 -15.00
N ALA A 32 -12.04 19.85 -13.76
CA ALA A 32 -10.83 20.39 -13.16
C ALA A 32 -9.62 19.59 -13.69
N VAL A 33 -8.97 20.12 -14.74
CA VAL A 33 -7.77 19.53 -15.35
C VAL A 33 -6.54 20.29 -14.89
N GLY A 34 -5.53 19.54 -14.43
CA GLY A 34 -4.19 20.07 -14.17
C GLY A 34 -3.19 19.40 -15.11
N GLU A 35 -2.28 20.18 -15.66
CA GLU A 35 -1.12 19.67 -16.38
C GLU A 35 -0.01 19.35 -15.38
N THR A 36 0.66 18.22 -15.57
CA THR A 36 1.78 17.79 -14.72
C THR A 36 2.93 17.36 -15.60
N ASP A 37 4.14 17.75 -15.23
CA ASP A 37 5.35 17.33 -15.93
C ASP A 37 5.55 15.81 -15.79
N CYS A 38 5.77 15.14 -16.92
CA CYS A 38 6.09 13.72 -16.97
C CYS A 38 7.59 13.52 -16.66
N PRO A 39 7.99 12.48 -15.91
CA PRO A 39 9.41 12.18 -15.73
C PRO A 39 10.06 11.76 -17.06
N ASP A 40 11.22 12.34 -17.37
CA ASP A 40 11.93 12.10 -18.63
C ASP A 40 12.83 10.86 -18.58
N THR A 41 13.19 10.40 -17.37
CA THR A 41 14.15 9.30 -17.16
C THR A 41 13.62 8.21 -16.23
N ILE A 42 14.06 6.97 -16.46
CA ILE A 42 13.68 5.81 -15.62
C ILE A 42 14.03 6.01 -14.14
N PRO A 43 15.22 6.52 -13.76
CA PRO A 43 15.55 6.74 -12.34
C PRO A 43 14.61 7.74 -11.67
N GLU A 44 14.23 8.81 -12.39
CA GLU A 44 13.29 9.81 -11.89
C GLU A 44 11.89 9.20 -11.69
N PHE A 45 11.40 8.44 -12.68
CA PHE A 45 10.12 7.74 -12.57
C PHE A 45 10.07 6.83 -11.34
N ILE A 46 11.12 6.04 -11.10
CA ILE A 46 11.22 5.16 -9.92
C ILE A 46 11.21 5.98 -8.62
N ALA A 47 11.95 7.10 -8.58
CA ALA A 47 11.98 7.98 -7.42
C ALA A 47 10.60 8.61 -7.12
N GLN A 48 9.85 9.00 -8.15
CA GLN A 48 8.47 9.50 -8.00
C GLN A 48 7.52 8.42 -7.48
N ARG A 49 7.57 7.21 -8.03
CA ARG A 49 6.75 6.08 -7.57
C ARG A 49 7.01 5.76 -6.10
N ARG A 50 8.28 5.75 -5.67
CA ARG A 50 8.65 5.55 -4.26
C ARG A 50 8.06 6.64 -3.36
N ARG A 51 8.10 7.89 -3.80
CA ARG A 51 7.48 9.03 -3.08
C ARG A 51 5.98 8.82 -2.91
N TRP A 52 5.27 8.46 -3.97
CA TRP A 52 3.81 8.26 -3.93
C TRP A 52 3.42 7.07 -3.07
N LEU A 53 4.17 5.97 -3.15
CA LEU A 53 3.95 4.79 -2.32
C LEU A 53 4.12 5.12 -0.84
N ASN A 54 5.22 5.79 -0.47
CA ASN A 54 5.48 6.19 0.91
C ASN A 54 4.42 7.19 1.43
N GLY A 55 4.00 8.14 0.58
CA GLY A 55 2.97 9.12 0.92
C GLY A 55 1.60 8.48 1.18
N SER A 56 1.16 7.56 0.30
CA SER A 56 -0.09 6.82 0.49
C SER A 56 -0.06 5.90 1.71
N PHE A 57 1.07 5.21 1.95
CA PHE A 57 1.23 4.36 3.14
C PHE A 57 1.12 5.17 4.44
N PHE A 58 1.84 6.29 4.53
CA PHE A 58 1.80 7.12 5.74
C PHE A 58 0.41 7.74 5.96
N ALA A 59 -0.25 8.23 4.91
CA ALA A 59 -1.61 8.75 5.00
C ALA A 59 -2.62 7.69 5.44
N ALA A 60 -2.51 6.46 4.91
CA ALA A 60 -3.35 5.34 5.32
C ALA A 60 -3.20 5.04 6.81
N VAL A 61 -1.97 4.86 7.30
CA VAL A 61 -1.68 4.62 8.72
C VAL A 61 -2.20 5.78 9.59
N TYR A 62 -1.91 7.03 9.18
CA TYR A 62 -2.34 8.22 9.92
C TYR A 62 -3.85 8.28 10.08
N SER A 63 -4.59 8.11 8.99
CA SER A 63 -6.05 8.16 8.97
C SER A 63 -6.70 7.04 9.80
N LEU A 64 -6.08 5.85 9.83
CA LEU A 64 -6.54 4.74 10.67
C LEU A 64 -6.35 5.03 12.16
N ILE A 65 -5.21 5.60 12.56
CA ILE A 65 -4.96 6.00 13.96
C ILE A 65 -5.94 7.09 14.41
N HIS A 66 -6.27 8.03 13.52
CA HIS A 66 -7.09 9.19 13.84
C HIS A 66 -8.58 9.02 13.46
N VAL A 67 -9.01 7.84 13.03
CA VAL A 67 -10.37 7.58 12.52
C VAL A 67 -11.48 8.00 13.51
N ALA A 68 -11.20 7.94 14.82
CA ALA A 68 -12.11 8.37 15.87
C ALA A 68 -12.53 9.85 15.75
N GLN A 69 -11.74 10.69 15.08
CA GLN A 69 -12.07 12.10 14.83
C GLN A 69 -13.31 12.26 13.94
N ILE A 70 -13.59 11.32 13.04
CA ILE A 70 -14.79 11.34 12.18
C ILE A 70 -16.07 11.38 13.03
N TRP A 71 -16.10 10.73 14.19
CA TRP A 71 -17.26 10.76 15.08
C TRP A 71 -17.53 12.16 15.68
N ARG A 72 -16.51 13.02 15.75
CA ARG A 72 -16.60 14.40 16.25
C ARG A 72 -17.01 15.42 15.18
N SER A 73 -17.12 15.00 13.92
CA SER A 73 -17.65 15.83 12.82
C SER A 73 -19.18 15.93 12.85
N ASP A 74 -19.77 16.88 12.12
CA ASP A 74 -21.23 17.04 12.00
C ASP A 74 -21.81 16.32 10.77
N HIS A 75 -21.09 15.30 10.26
CA HIS A 75 -21.62 14.43 9.21
C HIS A 75 -22.82 13.61 9.68
N SER A 76 -23.74 13.30 8.77
CA SER A 76 -24.88 12.41 9.05
C SER A 76 -24.40 11.02 9.48
N LEU A 77 -25.21 10.32 10.28
CA LEU A 77 -24.86 8.97 10.77
C LEU A 77 -24.52 8.01 9.63
N MET A 78 -25.33 8.01 8.56
CA MET A 78 -25.10 7.16 7.39
C MET A 78 -23.76 7.46 6.71
N ARG A 79 -23.39 8.75 6.60
CA ARG A 79 -22.09 9.14 6.03
C ARG A 79 -20.93 8.70 6.93
N LYS A 80 -21.07 8.84 8.25
CA LYS A 80 -20.06 8.36 9.21
C LYS A 80 -19.88 6.85 9.08
N LEU A 81 -20.96 6.07 8.99
CA LEU A 81 -20.89 4.62 8.80
C LEU A 81 -20.24 4.23 7.46
N ALA A 82 -20.59 4.90 6.36
CA ALA A 82 -19.94 4.67 5.06
C ALA A 82 -18.43 4.94 5.11
N LEU A 83 -18.02 6.05 5.73
CA LEU A 83 -16.60 6.36 5.94
C LEU A 83 -15.91 5.30 6.82
N MET A 84 -16.56 4.80 7.88
CA MET A 84 -16.01 3.73 8.70
C MET A 84 -15.82 2.42 7.92
N LEU A 85 -16.74 2.10 6.99
CA LEU A 85 -16.58 0.96 6.09
C LEU A 85 -15.38 1.14 5.15
N GLU A 86 -15.20 2.34 4.59
CA GLU A 86 -14.01 2.68 3.78
C GLU A 86 -12.71 2.53 4.58
N PHE A 87 -12.68 3.00 5.83
CA PHE A 87 -11.51 2.83 6.70
C PHE A 87 -11.25 1.35 7.03
N ALA A 88 -12.29 0.55 7.26
CA ALA A 88 -12.14 -0.88 7.47
C ALA A 88 -11.58 -1.59 6.22
N TYR A 89 -12.08 -1.24 5.04
CA TYR A 89 -11.54 -1.73 3.77
C TYR A 89 -10.05 -1.35 3.60
N ASN A 90 -9.70 -0.09 3.90
CA ASN A 90 -8.31 0.35 3.83
C ASN A 90 -7.41 -0.37 4.86
N ALA A 91 -7.90 -0.65 6.07
CA ALA A 91 -7.17 -1.41 7.08
C ALA A 91 -6.88 -2.85 6.62
N LEU A 92 -7.87 -3.52 6.02
CA LEU A 92 -7.69 -4.85 5.44
C LEU A 92 -6.68 -4.83 4.29
N ASN A 93 -6.75 -3.84 3.40
CA ASN A 93 -5.77 -3.68 2.33
C ASN A 93 -4.35 -3.49 2.86
N LEU A 94 -4.18 -2.69 3.92
CA LEU A 94 -2.88 -2.48 4.55
C LEU A 94 -2.34 -3.77 5.16
N LEU A 95 -3.20 -4.55 5.83
CA LEU A 95 -2.87 -5.86 6.38
C LEU A 95 -2.45 -6.84 5.28
N PHE A 96 -3.23 -6.97 4.21
CA PHE A 96 -2.85 -7.84 3.08
C PHE A 96 -1.56 -7.37 2.40
N SER A 97 -1.37 -6.06 2.26
CA SER A 97 -0.14 -5.50 1.68
C SER A 97 1.09 -5.83 2.53
N TRP A 98 0.94 -5.84 3.86
CA TRP A 98 2.01 -6.22 4.78
C TRP A 98 2.46 -7.67 4.59
N PHE A 99 1.51 -8.59 4.45
CA PHE A 99 1.80 -10.02 4.25
C PHE A 99 2.05 -10.39 2.78
N SER A 100 1.75 -9.50 1.83
CA SER A 100 1.87 -9.77 0.39
C SER A 100 3.27 -10.24 -0.01
N LEU A 101 4.32 -9.62 0.54
CA LEU A 101 5.71 -10.01 0.23
C LEU A 101 6.03 -11.43 0.74
N ALA A 102 5.59 -11.76 1.95
CA ALA A 102 5.78 -13.10 2.53
C ALA A 102 4.97 -14.15 1.74
N ASN A 103 3.73 -13.84 1.41
CA ASN A 103 2.87 -14.71 0.59
C ASN A 103 3.47 -14.94 -0.80
N PHE A 104 4.01 -13.90 -1.43
CA PHE A 104 4.70 -14.00 -2.72
C PHE A 104 5.93 -14.91 -2.63
N TYR A 105 6.74 -14.78 -1.57
CA TYR A 105 7.90 -15.64 -1.35
C TYR A 105 7.50 -17.11 -1.15
N ILE A 106 6.52 -17.37 -0.29
CA ILE A 106 6.02 -18.73 -0.05
C ILE A 106 5.49 -19.33 -1.35
N PHE A 107 4.67 -18.58 -2.09
CA PHE A 107 4.16 -19.01 -3.39
C PHE A 107 5.29 -19.32 -4.37
N PHE A 108 6.31 -18.46 -4.44
CA PHE A 108 7.48 -18.68 -5.28
C PHE A 108 8.20 -19.98 -4.93
N VAL A 109 8.42 -20.28 -3.64
CA VAL A 109 9.06 -21.51 -3.19
C VAL A 109 8.21 -22.75 -3.50
N ILE A 110 6.89 -22.67 -3.28
CA ILE A 110 5.99 -23.79 -3.59
C ILE A 110 5.95 -24.06 -5.10
N LEU A 111 5.81 -23.01 -5.91
CA LEU A 111 5.76 -23.11 -7.37
C LEU A 111 7.06 -23.67 -7.92
N THR A 112 8.20 -23.15 -7.48
CA THR A 112 9.51 -23.61 -7.94
C THR A 112 9.74 -25.08 -7.59
N ARG A 113 9.37 -25.54 -6.39
CA ARG A 113 9.41 -26.96 -6.01
C ARG A 113 8.42 -27.83 -6.81
N ALA A 114 7.22 -27.33 -7.10
CA ALA A 114 6.24 -28.06 -7.90
C ALA A 114 6.73 -28.28 -9.34
N LEU A 115 7.50 -27.33 -9.89
CA LEU A 115 8.12 -27.45 -11.22
C LEU A 115 9.27 -28.47 -11.28
N GLU A 116 9.85 -28.86 -10.14
CA GLU A 116 10.83 -29.95 -10.04
C GLU A 116 10.19 -31.34 -9.95
N GLY A 117 8.86 -31.40 -9.79
CA GLY A 117 8.13 -32.65 -9.70
C GLY A 117 8.25 -33.47 -11.00
N GLU A 118 8.21 -34.80 -10.86
CA GLU A 118 8.37 -35.78 -11.95
C GLU A 118 7.42 -35.55 -13.14
N ALA A 119 6.33 -34.80 -12.95
CA ALA A 119 5.36 -34.47 -14.00
C ALA A 119 5.87 -33.48 -15.06
N PHE A 120 6.86 -32.62 -14.73
CA PHE A 120 7.33 -31.57 -15.64
C PHE A 120 8.79 -31.75 -16.11
N ASP A 121 9.62 -32.51 -15.38
CA ASP A 121 10.99 -32.95 -15.70
C ASP A 121 11.82 -31.95 -16.56
N ILE A 122 11.79 -30.66 -16.17
CA ILE A 122 12.47 -29.61 -16.92
C ILE A 122 13.95 -29.61 -16.51
N PRO A 123 14.89 -29.87 -17.45
CA PRO A 123 16.31 -29.96 -17.11
C PRO A 123 16.86 -28.63 -16.57
N HIS A 124 17.74 -28.73 -15.57
CA HIS A 124 18.46 -27.63 -14.91
C HIS A 124 17.66 -26.71 -13.95
N ILE A 125 16.35 -26.92 -13.76
CA ILE A 125 15.56 -26.14 -12.77
C ILE A 125 16.06 -26.39 -11.33
N ASN A 126 16.47 -27.63 -11.03
CA ASN A 126 16.94 -28.03 -9.69
C ASN A 126 18.17 -27.23 -9.21
N ILE A 127 19.03 -26.80 -10.13
CA ILE A 127 20.23 -26.01 -9.81
C ILE A 127 19.83 -24.56 -9.49
N LEU A 128 18.94 -23.98 -10.30
CA LEU A 128 18.41 -22.62 -10.14
C LEU A 128 17.65 -22.46 -8.82
N ASN A 129 16.80 -23.44 -8.50
CA ASN A 129 16.05 -23.48 -7.25
C ASN A 129 16.95 -23.71 -6.05
N SER A 130 17.94 -24.59 -6.15
CA SER A 130 18.94 -24.78 -5.10
C SER A 130 19.70 -23.49 -4.82
N ILE A 131 20.15 -22.74 -5.84
CA ILE A 131 20.84 -21.46 -5.62
C ILE A 131 19.92 -20.40 -5.00
N ALA A 132 18.66 -20.33 -5.46
CA ALA A 132 17.67 -19.40 -4.94
C ALA A 132 17.28 -19.70 -3.48
N GLN A 133 17.20 -20.98 -3.09
CA GLN A 133 16.72 -21.41 -1.77
C GLN A 133 17.88 -21.67 -0.75
N VAL A 134 19.06 -22.13 -1.18
CA VAL A 134 20.21 -22.46 -0.30
C VAL A 134 20.83 -21.23 0.36
N ARG A 135 20.76 -20.06 -0.29
CA ARG A 135 21.30 -18.82 0.28
C ARG A 135 20.55 -18.37 1.54
N ASP A 136 19.30 -18.79 1.72
CA ASP A 136 18.45 -18.39 2.84
C ASP A 136 18.60 -19.32 4.06
N ASN A 137 18.74 -20.63 3.86
CA ASN A 137 18.96 -21.61 4.94
C ASN A 137 20.24 -21.36 5.75
N ARG A 138 21.24 -20.66 5.19
CA ARG A 138 22.51 -20.34 5.86
C ARG A 138 22.41 -19.13 6.80
N LEU A 139 21.33 -18.34 6.72
CA LEU A 139 21.06 -17.18 7.58
C LEU A 139 20.26 -17.54 8.84
N LEU A 140 19.50 -18.64 8.81
CA LEU A 140 18.67 -19.12 9.94
C LEU A 140 19.42 -20.06 10.90
N SER A 141 20.67 -20.44 10.57
CA SER A 141 21.50 -21.36 11.36
C SER A 141 22.61 -20.64 12.17
N ARG A 142 22.44 -19.34 12.45
CA ARG A 142 23.27 -18.51 13.34
C ARG A 142 22.36 -17.71 14.25
#